data_AF-A0ABD4UDA5-F1
#
_entry.id   AF-A0ABD4UDA5-F1
#
_cell.length_a   1.000
_cell.length_b   1.000
_cell.length_c   1.000
_cell.angle_alpha   90.00
_cell.angle_beta   90.00
_cell.angle_gamma   90.00
#
_symmetry.space_group_name_H-M   'P 1'
#
loop_
_entity.id
_entity.type
_entity.pdbx_description
1 polymer ?
#
loop_
_entity_poly.entity_id
_entity_poly.type
_entity_poly.pdbx_seq_one_letter_code
_entity_poly.pdbx_strand_id
1 'polypeptide(L)'
;MTNAINNTYKEILNSKHDVELRNGNAGWARAYLVKKGKRTGQYTSFRDNKQTVRSEQLLNTRNGSHLDIALKELLVIAKINNGEMVKQEAN
;
A
#
# COMPACT_ATOMS: atom_id res chain seq x y z
N MET A 1 -11.01 -13.97 -16.40
CA MET A 1 -10.68 -12.57 -16.05
C MET A 1 -9.62 -12.61 -14.95
N THR A 2 -8.35 -12.52 -15.31
CA THR A 2 -7.24 -12.45 -14.35
C THR A 2 -7.35 -11.13 -13.60
N ASN A 3 -7.61 -11.18 -12.29
CA ASN A 3 -7.54 -10.01 -11.42
C ASN A 3 -6.15 -9.40 -11.61
N ALA A 4 -6.05 -8.27 -12.31
CA ALA A 4 -4.81 -7.56 -12.50
C ALA A 4 -4.34 -7.09 -11.13
N ILE A 5 -3.42 -7.84 -10.53
CA ILE A 5 -2.77 -7.46 -9.28
C ILE A 5 -2.24 -6.05 -9.47
N ASN A 6 -2.58 -5.13 -8.56
CA ASN A 6 -2.07 -3.77 -8.60
C ASN A 6 -0.52 -3.80 -8.66
N ASN A 7 0.06 -3.18 -9.68
CA ASN A 7 1.51 -3.19 -9.92
C ASN A 7 2.29 -2.57 -8.75
N THR A 8 1.73 -1.56 -8.08
CA THR A 8 2.33 -0.93 -6.90
C THR A 8 2.42 -1.90 -5.72
N TYR A 9 1.38 -2.69 -5.45
CA TYR A 9 1.44 -3.70 -4.39
C TYR A 9 2.48 -4.79 -4.68
N LYS A 10 2.60 -5.23 -5.94
CA LYS A 10 3.69 -6.13 -6.37
C LYS A 10 5.08 -5.53 -6.11
N GLU A 11 5.26 -4.25 -6.41
CA GLU A 11 6.54 -3.59 -6.14
C GLU A 11 6.83 -3.49 -4.63
N ILE A 12 5.82 -3.30 -3.79
CA ILE A 12 5.99 -3.36 -2.32
C ILE A 12 6.47 -4.76 -1.90
N LEU A 13 5.84 -5.82 -2.41
CA LEU A 13 6.26 -7.20 -2.16
C LEU A 13 7.72 -7.45 -2.62
N ASN A 14 8.08 -6.95 -3.80
CA ASN A 14 9.45 -7.04 -4.31
C ASN A 14 10.46 -6.29 -3.43
N SER A 15 10.03 -5.22 -2.77
CA SER A 15 10.82 -4.51 -1.76
C SER A 15 10.92 -5.27 -0.42
N LYS A 16 10.56 -6.56 -0.33
CA LYS A 16 10.59 -7.37 0.90
C LYS A 16 9.71 -6.80 2.04
N HIS A 17 8.69 -6.04 1.66
CA HIS A 17 7.66 -5.55 2.54
C HIS A 17 6.30 -6.11 2.13
N ASP A 18 5.31 -5.96 2.99
CA ASP A 18 3.92 -6.28 2.72
C ASP A 18 3.05 -5.11 3.21
N VAL A 19 1.74 -5.17 2.98
CA VAL A 19 0.79 -4.15 3.38
C VAL A 19 -0.33 -4.77 4.21
N GLU A 20 -0.50 -4.29 5.44
CA GLU A 20 -1.69 -4.58 6.23
C GLU A 20 -2.66 -3.42 6.12
N LEU A 21 -3.90 -3.69 5.70
CA LEU A 21 -4.97 -2.71 5.75
C LEU A 21 -5.76 -2.81 7.05
N ARG A 22 -6.07 -1.66 7.62
CA ARG A 22 -6.96 -1.52 8.78
C ARG A 22 -8.00 -0.47 8.48
N ASN A 23 -9.26 -0.87 8.57
CA ASN A 23 -10.36 0.09 8.58
C ASN A 23 -10.27 0.88 9.89
N GLY A 24 -10.30 2.20 9.76
CA GLY A 24 -10.42 3.12 10.89
C GLY A 24 -11.88 3.48 11.12
N ASN A 25 -12.09 4.35 12.10
CA ASN A 25 -13.41 4.90 12.38
C ASN A 25 -13.65 6.17 11.55
N ALA A 26 -14.90 6.53 11.29
CA ALA A 26 -15.31 7.75 10.57
C ALA A 26 -14.83 7.87 9.10
N GLY A 27 -14.80 6.75 8.35
CA GLY A 27 -14.59 6.80 6.90
C GLY A 27 -13.12 6.96 6.47
N TRP A 28 -12.18 6.63 7.36
CA TRP A 28 -10.75 6.56 7.06
C TRP A 28 -10.23 5.16 7.28
N ALA A 29 -9.35 4.70 6.41
CA ALA A 29 -8.59 3.48 6.56
C ALA A 29 -7.09 3.81 6.56
N ARG A 30 -6.30 2.86 7.05
CA ARG A 30 -4.84 2.95 7.08
C ARG A 30 -4.23 1.75 6.40
N ALA A 31 -3.25 2.00 5.55
CA ALA A 31 -2.36 0.99 5.01
C ALA A 31 -1.05 1.06 5.78
N TYR A 32 -0.65 -0.04 6.42
CA TYR A 32 0.59 -0.15 7.18
C TYR A 32 1.61 -0.93 6.38
N LEU A 33 2.85 -0.46 6.36
CA LEU A 33 3.96 -1.25 5.84
C LEU A 33 4.36 -2.32 6.85
N VAL A 34 4.49 -3.55 6.38
CA VAL A 34 4.83 -4.74 7.17
C VAL A 34 6.14 -5.32 6.66
N LYS A 35 7.02 -5.74 7.58
CA LYS A 35 8.27 -6.43 7.25
C LYS A 35 8.39 -7.64 8.16
N LYS A 36 8.59 -8.83 7.59
CA LYS A 36 8.68 -10.10 8.34
C LYS A 36 7.51 -10.30 9.32
N GLY A 37 6.29 -9.98 8.89
CA GLY A 37 5.07 -10.13 9.69
C GLY A 37 4.88 -9.08 10.80
N LYS A 38 5.72 -8.05 10.89
CA LYS A 38 5.60 -6.95 11.87
C LYS A 38 5.44 -5.60 11.17
N ARG A 39 4.56 -4.73 11.68
CA ARG A 39 4.43 -3.36 11.18
C ARG A 39 5.73 -2.59 11.42
N THR A 40 6.16 -1.82 10.43
CA THR A 40 7.35 -0.95 10.54
C THR A 40 7.06 0.36 11.26
N GLY A 41 5.80 0.63 11.61
CA GLY A 41 5.33 1.91 12.14
C GLY A 41 4.98 2.93 11.04
N GLN A 42 5.38 2.67 9.79
CA GLN A 42 5.03 3.52 8.64
C GLN A 42 3.65 3.15 8.12
N TYR A 43 2.83 4.18 7.89
CA TYR A 43 1.49 4.02 7.34
C TYR A 43 1.07 5.22 6.50
N THR A 44 0.16 4.97 5.57
CA THR A 44 -0.59 6.03 4.88
C THR A 44 -2.06 5.91 5.24
N SER A 45 -2.70 7.05 5.50
CA SER A 45 -4.15 7.12 5.73
C SER A 45 -4.86 7.47 4.43
N PHE A 46 -6.01 6.87 4.18
CA PHE A 46 -6.80 7.12 2.99
C PHE A 46 -8.29 7.04 3.30
N ARG A 47 -9.13 7.69 2.48
CA ARG A 47 -10.58 7.61 2.69
C ARG A 47 -11.07 6.19 2.43
N ASP A 48 -11.75 5.64 3.43
CA ASP A 48 -12.40 4.33 3.35
C ASP A 48 -13.68 4.46 2.53
N ASN A 49 -13.63 3.99 1.28
CA ASN A 49 -14.81 3.89 0.43
C ASN A 49 -15.60 2.59 0.70
N LYS A 50 -15.56 2.07 1.94
CA LYS A 50 -16.09 0.75 2.35
C LYS A 50 -15.49 -0.41 1.55
N GLN A 51 -14.24 -0.27 1.11
CA GLN A 51 -13.57 -1.35 0.39
C GLN A 51 -13.24 -2.45 1.38
N THR A 52 -14.02 -3.54 1.34
CA THR A 52 -13.75 -4.71 2.17
C THR A 52 -12.57 -5.44 1.58
N VAL A 53 -11.39 -5.23 2.15
CA VAL A 53 -10.20 -5.99 1.77
C VAL A 53 -10.12 -7.21 2.68
N ARG A 54 -10.39 -8.38 2.12
CA ARG A 54 -10.09 -9.66 2.78
C ARG A 54 -8.57 -9.82 2.76
N SER A 55 -7.99 -10.11 3.91
CA SER A 55 -6.53 -10.29 4.12
C SER A 55 -5.87 -11.33 3.21
N GLU A 56 -6.67 -12.18 2.57
CA GLU A 56 -6.23 -13.30 1.74
C GLU A 56 -6.29 -13.00 0.22
N GLN A 57 -6.85 -11.85 -0.18
CA GLN A 57 -6.89 -11.45 -1.59
C GLN A 57 -5.82 -10.40 -1.89
N LEU A 58 -5.00 -10.71 -2.91
CA LEU A 58 -4.12 -9.73 -3.54
C LEU A 58 -4.91 -8.43 -3.77
N LEU A 59 -4.37 -7.32 -3.27
CA LEU A 59 -5.01 -6.00 -3.30
C LEU A 59 -5.34 -5.61 -4.74
N ASN A 60 -6.59 -5.82 -5.14
CA ASN A 60 -7.09 -5.35 -6.42
C ASN A 60 -7.56 -3.91 -6.21
N THR A 61 -6.82 -2.96 -6.76
CA THR A 61 -7.12 -1.53 -6.61
C THR A 61 -7.34 -0.92 -7.99
N ARG A 62 -8.28 0.01 -8.06
CA ARG A 62 -8.51 0.80 -9.28
C ARG A 62 -7.46 1.92 -9.33
N ASN A 63 -6.82 2.12 -10.48
CA ASN A 63 -5.88 3.23 -10.68
C ASN A 63 -6.54 4.56 -10.30
N GLY A 64 -5.86 5.38 -9.49
CA GLY A 64 -6.38 6.66 -8.98
C GLY A 64 -7.37 6.54 -7.81
N SER A 65 -7.65 5.33 -7.32
CA SER A 65 -8.39 5.17 -6.06
C SER A 65 -7.57 5.67 -4.86
N HIS A 66 -8.25 6.01 -3.77
CA HIS A 66 -7.58 6.42 -2.53
C HIS A 66 -6.59 5.37 -2.01
N LEU A 67 -6.91 4.08 -2.19
CA LEU A 67 -6.01 2.99 -1.85
C LEU A 67 -4.82 2.89 -2.81
N ASP A 68 -5.01 3.11 -4.12
CA ASP A 68 -3.91 3.14 -5.09
C ASP A 68 -2.91 4.27 -4.78
N ILE A 69 -3.42 5.47 -4.45
CA ILE A 69 -2.59 6.60 -4.03
C ILE A 69 -1.82 6.26 -2.75
N ALA A 70 -2.50 5.67 -1.76
CA ALA A 70 -1.86 5.27 -0.51
C ALA A 70 -0.77 4.21 -0.70
N LEU A 71 -0.98 3.24 -1.59
CA LEU A 71 0.04 2.25 -1.92
C LEU A 71 1.24 2.87 -2.63
N LYS A 72 1.05 3.87 -3.49
CA LYS A 72 2.15 4.58 -4.17
C LYS A 72 3.02 5.32 -3.17
N GLU A 73 2.42 5.98 -2.19
CA GLU A 73 3.15 6.62 -1.08
C GLU A 73 3.91 5.60 -0.23
N LEU A 74 3.26 4.49 0.15
CA LEU A 74 3.91 3.42 0.90
C LEU A 74 5.06 2.77 0.13
N LEU A 75 4.94 2.62 -1.18
CA LEU A 75 6.00 2.08 -2.02
C LEU A 75 7.26 2.95 -1.98
N VAL A 76 7.10 4.28 -2.03
CA VAL A 76 8.22 5.22 -1.88
C VAL A 76 8.92 4.98 -0.55
N ILE A 77 8.16 4.85 0.55
CA ILE A 77 8.71 4.58 1.88
C ILE A 77 9.41 3.21 1.91
N ALA A 78 8.83 2.19 1.29
CA ALA A 78 9.39 0.83 1.24
C ALA A 78 10.73 0.78 0.48
N LYS A 79 10.83 1.51 -0.64
CA LYS A 79 12.06 1.69 -1.42
C LYS A 79 13.14 2.40 -0.61
N ILE A 80 12.80 3.51 0.06
CA ILE A 80 13.72 4.23 0.96
C ILE A 80 14.23 3.32 2.09
N ASN A 81 13.33 2.55 2.73
CA ASN A 81 13.69 1.61 3.80
C ASN A 81 14.63 0.48 3.34
N ASN A 82 14.70 0.22 2.04
CA ASN A 82 15.62 -0.74 1.43
C ASN A 82 16.90 -0.10 0.87
N GLY A 83 17.07 1.22 1.01
CA GLY A 83 18.22 1.94 0.45
C GLY A 83 18.14 2.15 -1.07
N GLU A 84 16.96 1.96 -1.68
CA GLU A 84 16.75 2.31 -3.08
C GLU A 84 16.58 3.82 -3.22
N MET A 85 17.33 4.44 -4.12
CA MET A 85 17.16 5.87 -4.43
C MET A 85 15.85 6.09 -5.18
N VAL A 86 14.89 6.76 -4.54
CA VAL A 86 13.66 7.20 -5.20
C VAL A 86 13.94 8.54 -5.88
N LYS A 87 13.94 8.56 -7.22
CA LYS A 87 13.94 9.83 -7.96
C LYS A 87 12.57 10.47 -7.76
N GLN A 88 12.50 11.54 -6.95
CA GLN A 88 11.36 12.45 -7.01
C GLN A 88 11.45 13.18 -8.35
N GLU A 89 10.52 12.88 -9.26
CA GLU A 89 10.29 13.76 -10.41
C GLU A 89 9.62 15.02 -9.87
N ALA A 90 10.41 16.09 -9.75
CA ALA A 90 9.90 17.42 -9.48
C ALA A 90 9.12 17.88 -10.72
N ASN A 91 7.81 18.07 -10.53
CA ASN A 91 6.92 18.70 -11.51
C ASN A 91 7.12 20.21 -11.50
#